data_AF-A0A563U8H5-F1
#
_entry.id   AF-A0A563U8H5-F1
#
_cell.length_a   1.000
_cell.length_b   1.000
_cell.length_c   1.000
_cell.angle_alpha   90.00
_cell.angle_beta   90.00
_cell.angle_gamma   90.00
#
_symmetry.space_group_name_H-M   'P 1'
#
loop_
_entity.id
_entity.type
_entity.pdbx_description
1 polymer ?
#
loop_
_entity_poly.entity_id
_entity_poly.type
_entity_poly.pdbx_seq_one_letter_code
_entity_poly.pdbx_strand_id
1 'polypeptide(L)'
;MVLLIALGKQSNIHFDTEFPYLPWQFVLMGVFGIIATAGGVLDWRYHRNPLNMKIPKKERDAEAAALGLGGIPMFLLMWFAMVSSSPKIYLIPILLVLIYTVVAICYDEFVFHIKRCTKIENIYHRMLVLGNGIAWLCWFNYIYG
;
A
#
# COMPACT_ATOMS: atom_id res chain seq x y z
N MET A 1 -13.28 10.24 9.27
CA MET A 1 -13.88 10.23 10.62
C MET A 1 -15.40 10.07 10.58
N VAL A 2 -16.14 10.92 9.85
CA VAL A 2 -17.62 10.79 9.70
C VAL A 2 -18.05 9.45 9.05
N LEU A 3 -17.30 8.95 8.07
CA LEU A 3 -17.59 7.66 7.42
C LEU A 3 -17.33 6.44 8.34
N LEU A 4 -16.37 6.55 9.28
CA LEU A 4 -16.06 5.50 10.26
C LEU A 4 -17.13 5.41 11.35
N ILE A 5 -17.71 6.54 11.75
CA ILE A 5 -18.81 6.60 12.74
C ILE A 5 -20.10 5.99 12.16
N ALA A 6 -20.37 6.20 10.87
CA ALA A 6 -21.55 5.63 10.21
C ALA A 6 -21.51 4.09 10.08
N LEU A 7 -20.32 3.48 10.06
CA LEU A 7 -20.12 2.03 9.91
C LEU A 7 -20.08 1.26 11.24
N GLY A 8 -20.03 1.95 12.38
CA GLY A 8 -19.83 1.34 13.71
C GLY A 8 -20.98 0.47 14.23
N LYS A 9 -22.16 0.49 13.59
CA LYS A 9 -23.30 -0.37 13.98
C LYS A 9 -23.32 -1.74 13.29
N GLN A 10 -22.45 -1.99 12.30
CA GLN A 10 -22.58 -3.15 11.42
C GLN A 10 -21.26 -3.82 11.02
N SER A 11 -20.11 -3.32 11.47
CA SER A 11 -18.79 -3.78 11.00
C SER A 11 -17.94 -4.34 12.14
N ASN A 12 -16.97 -5.19 11.79
CA ASN A 12 -15.93 -5.73 12.68
C ASN A 12 -14.98 -4.64 13.23
N ILE A 13 -15.42 -3.37 13.26
CA ILE A 13 -14.64 -2.23 13.67
C ILE A 13 -14.89 -1.97 15.16
N HIS A 14 -14.00 -2.49 16.00
CA HIS A 14 -14.03 -2.26 17.45
C HIS A 14 -13.33 -0.94 17.79
N PHE A 15 -14.07 -0.04 18.44
CA PHE A 15 -13.53 1.15 19.10
C PHE A 15 -13.51 0.90 20.60
N ASP A 16 -12.41 1.25 21.26
CA ASP A 16 -12.30 1.15 22.70
C ASP A 16 -12.97 2.36 23.37
N THR A 17 -13.56 2.16 24.54
CA THR A 17 -14.17 3.24 25.34
C THR A 17 -13.15 4.00 26.17
N GLU A 18 -11.95 3.46 26.32
CA GLU A 18 -10.83 4.04 27.06
C GLU A 18 -9.64 4.28 26.13
N PHE A 19 -8.76 5.20 26.49
CA PHE A 19 -7.61 5.55 25.66
C PHE A 19 -6.59 4.39 25.59
N PRO A 20 -6.07 4.02 24.41
CA PRO A 20 -6.36 4.60 23.10
C PRO A 20 -7.69 4.11 22.51
N TYR A 21 -8.56 5.04 22.12
CA TYR A 21 -9.89 4.77 21.54
C TYR A 21 -9.87 3.98 20.21
N LEU A 22 -8.68 3.80 19.64
CA LEU A 22 -8.43 3.12 18.38
C LEU A 22 -7.40 2.00 18.61
N PRO A 23 -7.65 0.80 18.07
CA PRO A 23 -6.68 -0.27 18.06
C PRO A 23 -5.35 0.20 17.48
N TRP A 24 -4.24 -0.24 18.07
CA TRP A 24 -2.88 0.18 17.70
C TRP A 24 -2.58 -0.04 16.20
N GLN A 25 -3.23 -1.03 15.57
CA GLN A 25 -3.13 -1.30 14.15
C GLN A 25 -3.45 -0.06 13.31
N PHE A 26 -4.45 0.74 13.70
CA PHE A 26 -4.80 1.98 12.99
C PHE A 26 -3.72 3.05 13.11
N VAL A 27 -3.08 3.15 14.27
CA VAL A 27 -1.97 4.09 14.47
C VAL A 27 -0.81 3.73 13.56
N LEU A 28 -0.41 2.45 13.53
CA LEU A 28 0.67 2.00 12.66
C LEU A 28 0.29 2.08 11.18
N MET A 29 -0.93 1.70 10.79
CA MET A 29 -1.42 1.91 9.42
C MET A 29 -1.33 3.38 9.00
N GLY A 30 -1.71 4.32 9.89
CA GLY A 30 -1.61 5.75 9.61
C GLY A 30 -0.16 6.21 9.42
N VAL A 31 0.74 5.86 10.35
CA VAL A 31 2.16 6.25 10.28
C VAL A 31 2.83 5.66 9.05
N PHE A 32 2.71 4.35 8.85
CA PHE A 32 3.38 3.67 7.73
C PHE A 32 2.71 3.99 6.38
N GLY A 33 1.41 4.26 6.36
CA GLY A 33 0.71 4.80 5.20
C GLY A 33 1.21 6.19 4.80
N ILE A 34 1.48 7.07 5.77
CA ILE A 34 2.12 8.38 5.51
C ILE A 34 3.54 8.19 4.97
N ILE A 35 4.35 7.29 5.54
CA ILE A 35 5.70 7.00 5.06
C ILE A 35 5.66 6.50 3.61
N ALA A 36 4.77 5.56 3.28
CA ALA A 36 4.60 5.05 1.93
C ALA A 36 4.17 6.15 0.95
N THR A 37 3.19 6.96 1.35
CA THR A 37 2.68 8.07 0.54
C THR A 37 3.77 9.10 0.28
N ALA A 38 4.54 9.47 1.30
CA ALA A 38 5.68 10.37 1.16
C ALA A 38 6.74 9.77 0.21
N GLY A 39 7.05 8.48 0.34
CA GLY A 39 7.95 7.77 -0.56
C GLY A 39 7.51 7.86 -2.02
N GLY A 40 6.23 7.58 -2.31
CA GLY A 40 5.67 7.68 -3.66
C GLY A 40 5.66 9.09 -4.23
N VAL A 41 5.33 10.09 -3.40
CA VAL A 41 5.37 11.50 -3.82
C VAL A 41 6.80 11.96 -4.11
N LEU A 42 7.76 11.56 -3.28
CA LEU A 42 9.18 11.89 -3.45
C LEU A 42 9.78 11.22 -4.69
N ASP A 43 9.44 9.95 -4.92
CA ASP A 43 9.85 9.20 -6.11
C ASP A 43 9.29 9.82 -7.39
N TRP A 44 7.97 10.06 -7.42
CA TRP A 44 7.33 10.75 -8.53
C TRP A 44 7.93 12.13 -8.82
N ARG A 45 8.24 12.89 -7.75
CA ARG A 45 8.89 14.19 -7.88
C ARG A 45 10.31 14.03 -8.46
N TYR A 46 11.07 13.03 -8.02
CA TYR A 46 12.43 12.76 -8.49
C TYR A 46 12.46 12.39 -9.99
N HIS A 47 11.50 11.58 -10.44
CA HIS A 47 11.32 11.24 -11.85
C HIS A 47 11.01 12.46 -12.71
N ARG A 48 10.23 13.41 -12.19
CA ARG A 48 9.96 14.68 -12.88
C ARG A 48 11.13 15.65 -12.84
N ASN A 49 11.80 15.76 -11.70
CA ASN A 49 12.93 16.66 -11.48
C ASN A 49 13.88 16.02 -10.44
N PRO A 50 15.10 15.62 -10.83
CA PRO A 50 15.87 16.06 -12.00
C PRO A 50 15.77 15.18 -13.25
N LEU A 51 15.12 14.01 -13.20
CA LEU A 51 15.18 13.05 -14.32
C LEU A 51 14.39 13.49 -15.57
N ASN A 52 13.53 14.51 -15.46
CA ASN A 52 12.74 15.07 -16.57
C ASN A 52 11.94 14.01 -17.34
N MET A 53 11.45 12.97 -16.65
CA MET A 53 10.74 11.83 -17.24
C MET A 53 11.51 11.14 -18.37
N LYS A 54 12.85 11.22 -18.39
CA LYS A 54 13.71 10.54 -19.37
C LYS A 54 13.84 9.05 -19.05
N ILE A 55 12.68 8.41 -18.90
CA ILE A 55 12.52 7.01 -18.53
C ILE A 55 12.01 6.25 -19.76
N PRO A 56 12.59 5.09 -20.11
CA PRO A 56 12.10 4.24 -21.18
C PRO A 56 10.60 3.92 -21.01
N LYS A 57 9.86 3.88 -22.12
CA LYS A 57 8.41 3.58 -22.08
C LYS A 57 8.09 2.27 -21.35
N LYS A 58 8.91 1.23 -21.57
CA LYS A 58 8.73 -0.09 -20.92
C LYS A 58 8.81 -0.03 -19.40
N GLU A 59 9.67 0.83 -18.86
CA GLU A 59 9.81 1.01 -17.42
C GLU A 59 8.59 1.75 -16.86
N ARG A 60 8.14 2.82 -17.51
CA ARG A 60 6.88 3.51 -17.13
C ARG A 60 5.65 2.60 -17.17
N ASP A 61 5.58 1.70 -18.14
CA ASP A 61 4.48 0.75 -18.26
C ASP A 61 4.52 -0.28 -17.12
N ALA A 62 5.72 -0.71 -16.69
CA ALA A 62 5.91 -1.60 -15.54
C ALA A 62 5.57 -0.91 -14.22
N GLU A 63 6.03 0.32 -14.00
CA GLU A 63 5.69 1.16 -12.85
C GLU A 63 4.17 1.40 -12.77
N ALA A 64 3.53 1.73 -13.89
CA ALA A 64 2.09 1.93 -13.96
C ALA A 64 1.30 0.64 -13.67
N ALA A 65 1.81 -0.52 -14.08
CA ALA A 65 1.22 -1.80 -13.74
C ALA A 65 1.34 -2.09 -12.22
N ALA A 66 2.51 -1.86 -11.62
CA ALA A 66 2.72 -2.04 -10.19
C ALA A 66 1.82 -1.12 -9.35
N LEU A 67 1.76 0.18 -9.69
CA LEU A 67 0.99 1.18 -8.95
C LEU A 67 -0.51 1.10 -9.23
N GLY A 68 -0.90 1.00 -10.51
CA GLY A 68 -2.29 1.04 -10.94
C GLY A 68 -2.99 -0.31 -10.83
N LEU A 69 -2.45 -1.35 -11.48
CA LEU A 69 -3.07 -2.68 -11.53
C LEU A 69 -2.84 -3.49 -10.25
N GLY A 70 -1.77 -3.22 -9.51
CA GLY A 70 -1.58 -3.75 -8.17
C GLY A 70 -2.36 -2.97 -7.11
N GLY A 71 -2.05 -1.68 -6.99
CA GLY A 71 -2.53 -0.82 -5.90
C GLY A 71 -4.04 -0.62 -5.85
N ILE A 72 -4.70 -0.30 -6.97
CA ILE A 72 -6.14 -0.01 -6.97
C ILE A 72 -6.96 -1.27 -6.63
N PRO A 73 -6.77 -2.43 -7.29
CA PRO A 73 -7.48 -3.65 -6.93
C PRO A 73 -7.20 -4.09 -5.50
N MET A 74 -5.96 -3.96 -5.03
CA MET A 74 -5.60 -4.25 -3.64
C MET A 74 -6.41 -3.40 -2.66
N PHE A 75 -6.43 -2.09 -2.85
CA PHE A 75 -7.17 -1.16 -1.99
C PHE A 75 -8.66 -1.51 -1.95
N LEU A 76 -9.29 -1.77 -3.10
CA LEU A 76 -10.70 -2.11 -3.17
C LEU A 76 -11.02 -3.42 -2.46
N LEU A 77 -10.20 -4.46 -2.66
CA LEU A 77 -10.39 -5.75 -1.99
C LEU A 77 -10.21 -5.64 -0.48
N MET A 78 -9.19 -4.90 -0.02
CA MET A 78 -8.97 -4.62 1.40
C MET A 78 -10.14 -3.83 2.00
N TRP A 79 -10.63 -2.82 1.29
CA TRP A 79 -11.79 -2.04 1.70
C TRP A 79 -13.03 -2.93 1.85
N PHE A 80 -13.34 -3.76 0.85
CA PHE A 80 -14.48 -4.67 0.90
C PHE A 80 -14.35 -5.71 2.02
N ALA A 81 -13.15 -6.26 2.23
CA ALA A 81 -12.90 -7.15 3.36
C ALA A 81 -13.18 -6.45 4.71
N MET A 82 -12.78 -5.19 4.86
CA MET A 82 -12.97 -4.42 6.09
C MET A 82 -14.45 -4.13 6.41
N VAL A 83 -15.28 -3.90 5.40
CA VAL A 83 -16.72 -3.61 5.59
C VAL A 83 -17.63 -4.84 5.49
N SER A 84 -17.08 -6.00 5.13
CA SER A 84 -17.85 -7.23 4.96
C SER A 84 -18.11 -7.93 6.30
N SER A 85 -19.30 -8.55 6.42
CA SER A 85 -19.62 -9.49 7.50
C SER A 85 -18.89 -10.83 7.36
N SER A 86 -18.18 -11.08 6.26
CA SER A 86 -17.46 -12.33 5.97
C SER A 86 -16.12 -12.05 5.29
N PRO A 87 -15.16 -11.40 5.98
CA PRO A 87 -13.88 -10.96 5.39
C PRO A 87 -13.05 -12.09 4.79
N LYS A 88 -13.25 -13.34 5.24
CA LYS A 88 -12.51 -14.53 4.78
C LYS A 88 -12.66 -14.79 3.28
N ILE A 89 -13.79 -14.43 2.67
CA ILE A 89 -14.01 -14.67 1.22
C ILE A 89 -13.05 -13.84 0.35
N TYR A 90 -12.56 -12.71 0.85
CA TYR A 90 -11.66 -11.82 0.14
C TYR A 90 -10.19 -12.22 0.28
N LEU A 91 -9.85 -13.12 1.19
CA LEU A 91 -8.46 -13.47 1.48
C LEU A 91 -7.73 -14.01 0.24
N ILE A 92 -8.34 -14.97 -0.47
CA ILE A 92 -7.74 -15.55 -1.68
C ILE A 92 -7.56 -14.48 -2.78
N PRO A 93 -8.60 -13.70 -3.15
CA PRO A 93 -8.45 -12.58 -4.09
C PRO A 93 -7.34 -11.59 -3.70
N ILE A 94 -7.26 -11.21 -2.42
CA ILE A 94 -6.24 -10.29 -1.91
C ILE A 94 -4.85 -10.88 -2.11
N LEU A 95 -4.63 -12.14 -1.75
CA LEU A 95 -3.34 -12.80 -1.91
C LEU A 95 -2.92 -12.89 -3.39
N LEU A 96 -3.84 -13.14 -4.31
CA LEU A 96 -3.54 -13.16 -5.75
C LEU A 96 -3.06 -11.79 -6.24
N VAL A 97 -3.77 -10.72 -5.87
CA VAL A 97 -3.35 -9.35 -6.22
C VAL A 97 -2.05 -8.97 -5.53
N LEU A 98 -1.83 -9.40 -4.28
CA LEU A 98 -0.58 -9.15 -3.55
C LEU A 98 0.60 -9.78 -4.26
N ILE A 99 0.49 -11.06 -4.61
CA ILE A 99 1.54 -11.80 -5.34
C ILE A 99 1.83 -11.10 -6.66
N TYR A 100 0.79 -10.76 -7.43
CA TYR A 100 0.95 -10.02 -8.68
C TYR A 100 1.69 -8.69 -8.47
N THR A 101 1.27 -7.91 -7.47
CA THR A 101 1.87 -6.60 -7.15
C THR A 101 3.33 -6.74 -6.77
N VAL A 102 3.67 -7.71 -5.91
CA VAL A 102 5.06 -8.00 -5.51
C VAL A 102 5.89 -8.43 -6.71
N VAL A 103 5.35 -9.28 -7.59
CA VAL A 103 6.06 -9.69 -8.82
C VAL A 103 6.30 -8.50 -9.74
N ALA A 104 5.32 -7.62 -9.92
CA ALA A 104 5.47 -6.42 -10.74
C ALA A 104 6.52 -5.45 -10.17
N ILE A 105 6.51 -5.22 -8.84
CA ILE A 105 7.51 -4.41 -8.15
C ILE A 105 8.91 -5.04 -8.27
N CYS A 106 9.05 -6.34 -8.05
CA CYS A 106 10.33 -7.04 -8.19
C CYS A 106 10.85 -7.00 -9.63
N TYR A 107 9.96 -7.14 -10.62
CA TYR A 107 10.33 -7.01 -12.02
C TYR A 107 10.88 -5.62 -12.32
N ASP A 108 10.17 -4.58 -11.88
CA ASP A 108 10.60 -3.20 -12.08
C ASP A 108 11.95 -2.90 -11.39
N GLU A 109 12.10 -3.35 -10.15
CA GLU A 109 13.31 -3.14 -9.36
C GLU A 109 14.53 -3.88 -9.97
N PHE A 110 14.36 -5.15 -10.34
CA PHE A 110 15.47 -5.99 -10.80
C PHE A 110 15.81 -5.83 -12.28
N VAL A 111 14.87 -5.41 -13.12
CA VAL A 111 15.12 -5.23 -14.57
C VAL A 111 15.58 -3.82 -14.89
N PHE A 112 14.97 -2.80 -14.28
CA PHE A 112 15.25 -1.40 -14.62
C PHE A 112 16.11 -0.72 -13.55
N HIS A 113 15.75 -0.86 -12.28
CA HIS A 113 16.34 -0.05 -11.20
C HIS A 113 17.69 -0.59 -10.70
N ILE A 114 17.98 -1.88 -10.78
CA ILE A 114 19.25 -2.46 -10.30
C ILE A 114 20.49 -1.81 -10.94
N LYS A 115 20.37 -1.29 -12.18
CA LYS A 115 21.48 -0.67 -12.93
C LYS A 115 21.50 0.85 -12.83
N ARG A 116 20.39 1.49 -12.48
CA ARG A 116 20.19 2.95 -12.62
C ARG A 116 19.87 3.66 -11.30
N CYS A 117 19.25 2.95 -10.36
CA CYS A 117 18.68 3.53 -9.16
C CYS A 117 19.75 4.20 -8.31
N THR A 118 19.54 5.49 -8.05
CA THR A 118 20.45 6.26 -7.20
C THR A 118 20.21 5.95 -5.72
N LYS A 119 21.14 6.34 -4.85
CA LYS A 119 20.97 6.17 -3.39
C LYS A 119 19.68 6.84 -2.87
N ILE A 120 19.29 7.96 -3.47
CA ILE A 120 18.11 8.75 -3.07
C ILE A 120 16.82 8.02 -3.48
N GLU A 121 16.75 7.60 -4.75
CA GLU A 121 15.63 6.83 -5.31
C GLU A 121 15.41 5.52 -4.52
N ASN A 122 16.50 4.82 -4.15
CA ASN A 122 16.44 3.62 -3.31
C ASN A 122 15.83 3.89 -1.92
N ILE A 123 16.09 5.06 -1.32
CA ILE A 123 15.44 5.43 -0.04
C ILE A 123 13.93 5.56 -0.24
N TYR A 124 13.48 6.19 -1.33
CA TYR A 124 12.05 6.35 -1.63
C TYR A 124 11.39 4.99 -1.89
N HIS A 125 12.06 4.09 -2.60
CA HIS A 125 11.58 2.72 -2.84
C HIS A 125 11.45 1.95 -1.53
N ARG A 126 12.42 2.09 -0.61
CA ARG A 126 12.33 1.49 0.73
C ARG A 126 11.19 2.06 1.55
N MET A 127 10.94 3.38 1.48
CA MET A 127 9.79 4.00 2.14
C MET A 127 8.47 3.43 1.60
N LEU A 128 8.36 3.26 0.28
CA LEU A 128 7.20 2.65 -0.37
C LEU A 128 6.99 1.20 0.06
N VAL A 129 8.02 0.35 -0.09
CA VAL A 129 7.90 -1.09 0.19
C VAL A 129 7.69 -1.35 1.68
N LEU A 130 8.48 -0.73 2.56
CA LEU A 130 8.34 -0.94 4.01
C LEU A 130 7.07 -0.30 4.56
N GLY A 131 6.74 0.91 4.11
CA GLY A 131 5.52 1.61 4.52
C GLY A 131 4.27 0.81 4.13
N ASN A 132 4.15 0.39 2.87
CA ASN A 132 3.02 -0.43 2.43
C ASN A 132 3.01 -1.80 3.10
N GLY A 133 4.17 -2.45 3.22
CA GLY A 133 4.29 -3.77 3.84
C GLY A 133 3.83 -3.78 5.30
N ILE A 134 4.28 -2.81 6.11
CA ILE A 134 3.89 -2.73 7.51
C ILE A 134 2.43 -2.30 7.66
N ALA A 135 1.95 -1.34 6.85
CA ALA A 135 0.54 -0.96 6.85
C ALA A 135 -0.36 -2.15 6.47
N TRP A 136 0.03 -2.94 5.47
CA TRP A 136 -0.68 -4.16 5.07
C TRP A 136 -0.69 -5.21 6.17
N LEU A 137 0.44 -5.44 6.85
CA LEU A 137 0.51 -6.38 7.98
C LEU A 137 -0.36 -5.96 9.16
N CYS A 138 -0.39 -4.67 9.48
CA CYS A 138 -1.27 -4.13 10.53
C CYS A 138 -2.74 -4.29 10.15
N TRP A 139 -3.09 -3.98 8.89
CA TRP A 139 -4.43 -4.21 8.37
C TRP A 139 -4.82 -5.69 8.40
N PHE A 140 -3.92 -6.57 7.98
CA PHE A 140 -4.15 -8.02 7.95
C PHE A 140 -4.37 -8.58 9.35
N ASN A 141 -3.50 -8.19 10.31
CA ASN A 141 -3.66 -8.56 11.71
C ASN A 141 -4.98 -8.05 12.29
N TYR A 142 -5.43 -6.86 11.89
CA TYR A 142 -6.70 -6.33 12.36
C TYR A 142 -7.92 -7.11 11.86
N ILE A 143 -7.91 -7.57 10.60
CA ILE A 143 -9.06 -8.25 9.99
C ILE A 143 -9.06 -9.76 10.21
N TYR A 144 -7.88 -10.37 10.33
CA TYR A 144 -7.72 -11.84 10.34
C TYR A 144 -6.94 -12.39 11.54
N GLY A 145 -6.37 -11.52 12.38
CA GLY A 145 -5.68 -11.92 13.62
C GLY A 145 -6.66 -12.04 14.78
#